data_AF-A0A7X9I6F6-F1
#
_entry.id   AF-A0A7X9I6F6-F1
#
_cell.length_a   1.000
_cell.length_b   1.000
_cell.length_c   1.000
_cell.angle_alpha   90.00
_cell.angle_beta   90.00
_cell.angle_gamma   90.00
#
_symmetry.space_group_name_H-M   'P 1'
#
loop_
_entity.id
_entity.type
_entity.pdbx_description
1 polymer ?
#
loop_
_entity_poly.entity_id
_entity_poly.type
_entity_poly.pdbx_seq_one_letter_code
_entity_poly.pdbx_strand_id
1 'polypeptide(L)' 'MLLVGCAKTKFLAEKLDGQVFHNVKFNVTKMEGLSLWIDHNAPDDRSAKGIVKEIVKTIPDLNGFYVNIQIIDEAGRIQ' A
#
# COMPACT_ATOMS: atom_id res chain seq x y z
N MET A 1 -6.76 7.21 2.69
CA MET A 1 -6.61 5.90 2.00
C MET A 1 -5.34 5.91 1.15
N LEU A 2 -4.82 4.74 0.78
CA LEU A 2 -3.65 4.63 -0.10
C LEU A 2 -3.99 3.94 -1.42
N LEU A 3 -3.42 4.45 -2.51
CA LEU A 3 -3.37 3.80 -3.82
C LEU A 3 -1.93 3.38 -4.10
N VAL A 4 -1.71 2.08 -4.24
CA VAL A 4 -0.39 1.50 -4.52
C VAL A 4 -0.39 0.89 -5.91
N GLY A 5 0.52 1.38 -6.75
CA GLY A 5 0.74 0.89 -8.11
C GLY A 5 2.00 0.03 -8.18
N CYS A 6 1.90 -1.22 -8.65
CA CYS A 6 3.06 -2.11 -8.80
C CYS A 6 2.85 -3.17 -9.89
N ALA A 7 3.90 -3.54 -10.64
CA ALA A 7 3.82 -4.67 -11.58
C ALA A 7 3.52 -6.01 -10.87
N LYS A 8 3.94 -6.17 -9.62
CA LYS A 8 3.67 -7.33 -8.75
C LYS A 8 2.54 -7.06 -7.74
N THR A 9 1.45 -6.42 -8.19
CA THR A 9 0.35 -6.00 -7.30
C THR A 9 -0.25 -7.14 -6.48
N LYS A 10 -0.49 -8.32 -7.08
CA LYS A 10 -1.03 -9.48 -6.34
C LYS A 10 -0.14 -9.90 -5.17
N PHE A 11 1.16 -10.01 -5.42
CA PHE A 11 2.14 -10.37 -4.40
C PHE A 11 2.23 -9.30 -3.30
N LEU A 12 2.17 -8.02 -3.67
CA LEU A 12 2.15 -6.94 -2.70
C LEU A 12 0.87 -6.95 -1.85
N ALA A 13 -0.28 -7.27 -2.45
CA ALA A 13 -1.54 -7.45 -1.75
C ALA A 13 -1.42 -8.50 -0.64
N GLU A 14 -0.86 -9.67 -0.96
CA GLU A 14 -0.66 -10.77 -0.02
C GLU A 14 0.29 -10.41 1.14
N LYS A 15 1.19 -9.45 0.93
CA LYS A 15 2.13 -8.96 1.96
C LYS A 15 1.57 -7.83 2.82
N LEU A 16 0.51 -7.15 2.38
CA LEU A 16 -0.06 -6.02 3.09
C LEU A 16 -1.41 -6.36 3.73
N ASP A 17 -2.22 -7.18 3.07
CA ASP A 17 -3.58 -7.45 3.52
C ASP A 17 -3.62 -8.17 4.87
N GLY A 18 -4.30 -7.56 5.83
CA GLY A 18 -4.43 -8.05 7.20
C GLY A 18 -3.16 -7.94 8.05
N GLN A 19 -2.04 -7.50 7.49
CA GLN A 19 -0.76 -7.41 8.18
C GLN A 19 -0.68 -6.15 9.05
N VAL A 20 0.08 -6.25 10.15
CA VAL A 20 0.28 -5.16 11.11
C VAL A 20 1.76 -4.77 11.14
N PHE A 21 2.03 -3.49 10.89
CA PHE A 21 3.37 -2.91 10.91
C PHE A 21 3.35 -1.64 11.76
N HIS A 22 4.24 -1.53 12.75
CA HIS A 22 4.29 -0.37 13.67
C HIS A 22 2.91 -0.04 14.30
N ASN A 23 2.16 -1.07 14.73
CA ASN A 23 0.78 -0.98 15.22
C ASN A 23 -0.26 -0.46 14.20
N VAL A 24 0.12 -0.34 12.93
CA VAL A 24 -0.77 0.00 11.83
C VAL A 24 -1.16 -1.27 11.08
N LYS A 25 -2.45 -1.60 11.10
CA LYS A 25 -3.05 -2.64 10.27
C LYS A 25 -3.38 -2.08 8.90
N PHE A 26 -3.01 -2.81 7.86
CA PHE A 26 -3.36 -2.52 6.47
C PHE A 26 -4.39 -3.55 5.98
N ASN A 27 -5.39 -3.11 5.22
CA ASN A 27 -6.37 -3.97 4.58
C ASN A 27 -6.50 -3.59 3.12
N VAL A 28 -6.44 -4.57 2.22
CA VAL A 28 -6.63 -4.34 0.80
C VAL A 28 -8.12 -4.35 0.51
N THR A 29 -8.66 -3.20 0.09
CA THR A 29 -10.10 -3.04 -0.17
C THR A 29 -10.46 -3.30 -1.62
N LYS A 30 -9.54 -3.00 -2.55
CA LYS A 30 -9.72 -3.21 -3.98
C LYS A 30 -8.40 -3.52 -4.65
N MET A 31 -8.44 -4.36 -5.68
CA MET A 31 -7.32 -4.60 -6.58
C MET A 31 -7.83 -4.59 -8.02
N GLU A 32 -7.20 -3.78 -8.88
CA GLU A 32 -7.58 -3.65 -10.28
C GLU A 32 -6.33 -3.46 -11.13
N GLY A 33 -6.01 -4.47 -11.96
CA GLY A 33 -4.80 -4.46 -12.78
C GLY A 33 -3.52 -4.33 -11.94
N LEU A 34 -2.83 -3.20 -12.10
CA LEU A 34 -1.59 -2.86 -11.40
C LEU A 34 -1.80 -1.95 -10.19
N SER A 35 -3.06 -1.71 -9.81
CA SER A 35 -3.45 -0.77 -8.77
C SER A 35 -4.10 -1.49 -7.61
N LEU A 36 -3.80 -1.03 -6.40
CA LEU A 36 -4.24 -1.61 -5.15
C LEU A 36 -4.66 -0.51 -4.18
N TRP A 37 -5.89 -0.60 -3.68
CA TRP A 37 -6.46 0.33 -2.71
C TRP A 37 -6.31 -0.29 -1.34
N ILE A 38 -5.73 0.48 -0.42
CA ILE A 38 -5.42 0.05 0.93
C ILE A 38 -6.04 1.00 1.94
N ASP A 39 -6.80 0.42 2.86
CA ASP A 39 -7.22 1.05 4.11
C ASP A 39 -6.22 0.79 5.23
N HIS A 40 -6.13 1.73 6.16
CA HIS A 40 -5.29 1.58 7.35
C HIS A 40 -5.90 2.25 8.57
N ASN A 41 -5.46 1.84 9.74
CA ASN A 41 -5.79 2.48 11.02
C ASN A 41 -4.69 3.44 11.53
N ALA A 42 -3.73 3.83 10.69
CA ALA A 42 -2.73 4.84 11.05
C ALA A 42 -3.39 6.19 11.42
N PRO A 43 -2.74 7.02 12.26
CA PRO A 43 -3.27 8.34 12.64
C PRO A 43 -3.41 9.30 11.44
N ASP A 44 -2.60 9.13 10.40
CA ASP A 44 -2.66 9.92 9.17
C ASP A 44 -2.14 9.13 7.96
N ASP A 45 -2.60 9.52 6.76
CA ASP A 45 -2.25 8.86 5.49
C ASP A 45 -0.76 8.98 5.14
N ARG A 46 -0.09 10.05 5.59
CA ARG A 46 1.34 10.26 5.30
C ARG A 46 2.21 9.29 6.10
N SER A 47 1.86 9.04 7.36
CA SER A 47 2.47 8.00 8.20
C SER A 47 2.27 6.62 7.60
N ALA A 48 1.04 6.28 7.19
CA ALA A 48 0.74 5.01 6.52
C ALA A 48 1.56 4.82 5.23
N LYS A 49 1.64 5.86 4.39
CA LYS A 49 2.48 5.86 3.19
C LYS A 49 3.96 5.64 3.50
N GLY A 50 4.46 6.22 4.58
CA GLY A 50 5.83 6.00 5.07
C GLY A 50 6.09 4.53 5.39
N ILE A 51 5.18 3.91 6.15
CA ILE A 51 5.27 2.50 6.53
C ILE A 51 5.21 1.59 5.29
N VAL A 52 4.29 1.83 4.35
CA VAL A 52 4.23 1.04 3.11
C VAL A 52 5.53 1.15 2.30
N LYS A 53 6.16 2.33 2.25
CA LYS A 53 7.49 2.48 1.60
C LYS A 53 8.56 1.66 2.30
N GLU A 54 8.56 1.59 3.63
CA GLU A 54 9.49 0.76 4.37
C GLU A 54 9.26 -0.72 4.08
N ILE A 55 8.01 -1.18 4.13
CA ILE A 55 7.65 -2.56 3.81
C ILE A 55 8.13 -2.93 2.41
N VAL A 56 7.83 -2.12 1.40
CA VAL A 56 8.27 -2.36 0.00
C VAL A 56 9.79 -2.49 -0.09
N LYS A 57 10.56 -1.67 0.64
CA LYS A 57 12.03 -1.76 0.67
C LYS A 57 12.55 -3.03 1.35
N THR A 58 11.78 -3.60 2.28
CA THR A 58 12.18 -4.85 2.96
C THR A 58 11.91 -6.11 2.14
N ILE A 59 11.16 -6.01 1.04
CA ILE A 59 10.75 -7.14 0.21
C ILE A 59 11.72 -7.29 -0.98
N PRO A 60 12.65 -8.27 -0.98
CA PRO A 60 13.67 -8.39 -2.02
C PRO A 60 13.06 -8.66 -3.40
N ASP A 61 11.93 -9.36 -3.48
CA ASP A 61 11.20 -9.63 -4.72
C ASP A 61 10.64 -8.40 -5.43
N LEU A 62 10.58 -7.26 -4.74
CA LEU A 62 10.20 -5.97 -5.29
C LEU A 62 11.41 -5.11 -5.66
N ASN A 63 12.64 -5.56 -5.38
CA ASN A 63 13.84 -4.85 -5.82
C ASN A 63 13.86 -4.78 -7.35
N GLY A 64 14.02 -3.56 -7.88
CA GLY A 64 13.99 -3.29 -9.32
C GLY A 64 12.59 -3.06 -9.91
N PHE A 65 11.53 -3.25 -9.14
CA PHE A 65 10.17 -2.88 -9.56
C PHE A 65 9.85 -1.45 -9.15
N TYR A 66 9.23 -0.70 -10.07
CA TYR A 66 8.66 0.59 -9.73
C TYR A 66 7.39 0.38 -8.89
N VAL A 67 7.37 0.96 -7.69
CA VAL A 67 6.22 0.99 -6.80
C VAL A 67 5.81 2.43 -6.56
N ASN A 68 4.64 2.80 -7.05
CA ASN A 68 4.04 4.11 -6.83
C ASN A 68 3.10 4.05 -5.62
N ILE A 69 3.17 5.01 -4.71
CA ILE A 69 2.28 5.07 -3.54
C ILE A 69 1.70 6.48 -3.46
N GLN A 70 0.39 6.59 -3.61
CA GLN A 70 -0.39 7.82 -3.61
C GLN A 70 -1.36 7.84 -2.44
N ILE A 71 -1.61 9.03 -1.90
CA ILE A 71 -2.67 9.26 -0.91
C ILE A 71 -3.92 9.61 -1.72
N ILE A 72 -5.02 8.95 -1.39
CA ILE A 72 -6.30 9.15 -2.05
C ILE A 72 -7.42 9.35 -1.02
N ASP A 73 -8.45 10.09 -1.41
CA ASP A 73 -9.71 10.18 -0.66
C ASP A 73 -10.54 8.88 -0.79
N GLU A 74 -11.67 8.83 -0.07
CA GLU A 74 -12.61 7.68 -0.12
C GLU A 74 -13.25 7.47 -1.51
N ALA A 75 -13.27 8.51 -2.35
CA ALA A 75 -13.74 8.43 -3.73
C ALA A 75 -12.63 8.00 -4.72
N GLY A 76 -11.41 7.74 -4.24
CA GLY A 76 -10.27 7.32 -5.04
C GLY A 76 -9.57 8.47 -5.77
N ARG A 77 -9.81 9.73 -5.41
CA ARG A 77 -9.16 10.91 -6.01
C ARG A 77 -7.84 11.19 -5.29
N ILE A 78 -6.81 11.51 -6.07
CA ILE A 78 -5.47 11.84 -5.57
C ILE A 78 -5.54 13.16 -4.80
N GLN A 79 -4.97 13.18 -3.60
CA GLN A 79 -4.76 14.39 -2.80
C GLN A 79 -3.33 14.91 -2.88
#